data_AF-A0A059JIU4-F1
#
_entry.id   AF-A0A059JIU4-F1
#
_cell.length_a   1.000
_cell.length_b   1.000
_cell.length_c   1.000
_cell.angle_alpha   90.00
_cell.angle_beta   90.00
_cell.angle_gamma   90.00
#
_symmetry.space_group_name_H-M   'P 1'
#
loop_
_entity.id
_entity.type
_entity.pdbx_description
1 polymer ?
#
loop_
_entity_poly.entity_id
_entity_poly.type
_entity_poly.pdbx_seq_one_letter_code
_entity_poly.pdbx_strand_id
1 'polypeptide(L)'
;MSLHSRLILLVQYCRVRSHRDPTSAFFDVRKGYQPVYSRFQASKGASFIQYINAVASSANATTIKPLGDRNSILCVGIVSIARKDVSYIEATVGSLLMDLSPREREDLYLILFIPHVDPTIHPSFESKWISAMTDRVLLYNITAAEIDHLRELENEGGSFREKGLFDYVYLLKACQEIGAPHTIMVEDDVLVMDGWYHRTKQALVDADRQTSWLGASQYLYLRVFYIQGLLGWNSEEWFIYLLCSVAVVAAIWGTLVTTRRSSILGKAS
;
A
#
# COMPACT_ATOMS: atom_id res chain seq x y z
N MET A 1 8.22 38.80 24.78
CA MET A 1 8.88 38.09 23.65
C MET A 1 8.63 38.87 22.37
N SER A 2 9.69 39.36 21.71
CA SER A 2 9.61 40.23 20.51
C SER A 2 8.95 39.51 19.31
N LEU A 3 8.30 40.27 18.44
CA LEU A 3 7.68 39.77 17.19
C LEU A 3 8.70 39.02 16.31
N HIS A 4 9.95 39.49 16.28
CA HIS A 4 11.05 38.84 15.56
C HIS A 4 11.35 37.44 16.13
N SER A 5 11.40 37.32 17.46
CA SER A 5 11.63 36.02 18.12
C SER A 5 10.51 35.03 17.84
N ARG A 6 9.26 35.49 17.78
CA ARG A 6 8.10 34.63 17.43
C ARG A 6 8.15 34.16 15.98
N LEU A 7 8.52 35.04 15.04
CA LEU A 7 8.64 34.69 13.63
C LEU A 7 9.77 33.69 13.38
N ILE A 8 10.92 33.87 14.03
CA ILE A 8 12.04 32.92 13.92
C ILE A 8 11.63 31.55 14.46
N LEU A 9 10.97 31.49 15.61
CA LEU A 9 10.48 30.22 16.18
C LEU A 9 9.46 29.54 15.25
N LEU A 10 8.54 30.30 14.64
CA LEU A 10 7.59 29.76 13.67
C LEU A 10 8.30 29.21 12.43
N VAL A 11 9.26 29.94 11.88
CA VAL A 11 10.05 29.50 10.71
C VAL A 11 10.83 28.23 11.04
N GLN A 12 11.46 28.15 12.21
CA GLN A 12 12.16 26.93 12.63
C GLN A 12 11.20 25.76 12.87
N TYR A 13 10.03 26.02 13.47
CA TYR A 13 9.00 25.02 13.65
C TYR A 13 8.51 24.47 12.29
N CYS A 14 8.17 25.34 11.34
CA CYS A 14 7.77 24.92 10.00
C CYS A 14 8.89 24.18 9.28
N ARG A 15 10.14 24.63 9.42
CA ARG A 15 11.30 23.94 8.85
C ARG A 15 11.45 22.53 9.38
N VAL A 16 11.31 22.33 10.69
CA VAL A 16 11.43 20.99 11.31
C VAL A 16 10.23 20.11 10.96
N ARG A 17 9.01 20.66 10.92
CA ARG A 17 7.78 19.90 10.69
C ARG A 17 7.54 19.54 9.22
N SER A 18 7.93 20.42 8.30
CA SER A 18 7.54 20.34 6.88
C SER A 18 8.69 19.95 5.95
N HIS A 19 9.87 19.61 6.46
CA HIS A 19 11.00 19.19 5.61
C HIS A 19 10.76 17.91 4.78
N ARG A 20 9.72 17.14 5.12
CA ARG A 20 9.30 15.94 4.37
C ARG A 20 8.12 16.17 3.43
N ASP A 21 7.52 17.35 3.48
CA ASP A 21 6.38 17.70 2.64
C ASP A 21 6.89 18.31 1.33
N PRO A 22 6.73 17.63 0.17
CA PRO A 22 7.21 18.11 -1.12
C PRO A 22 6.53 19.40 -1.59
N THR A 23 5.40 19.77 -0.98
CA THR A 23 4.69 21.03 -1.28
C THR A 23 5.19 22.20 -0.41
N SER A 24 6.06 21.94 0.57
CA SER A 24 6.58 22.95 1.48
C SER A 24 7.81 23.68 0.92
N ALA A 25 7.90 24.99 1.20
CA ALA A 25 9.12 25.77 0.97
C ALA A 25 10.34 25.28 1.78
N PHE A 26 10.11 24.46 2.82
CA PHE A 26 11.17 23.89 3.65
C PHE A 26 11.55 22.45 3.26
N PHE A 27 11.02 21.92 2.16
CA PHE A 27 11.28 20.57 1.71
C PHE A 27 12.78 20.30 1.51
N ASP A 28 13.28 19.21 2.09
CA ASP A 28 14.65 18.74 1.91
C ASP A 28 14.61 17.38 1.25
N VAL A 29 14.86 17.32 -0.06
CA VAL A 29 14.86 16.10 -0.88
C VAL A 29 15.69 14.97 -0.25
N ARG A 30 16.80 15.30 0.42
CA ARG A 30 17.71 14.31 1.01
C ARG A 30 17.15 13.65 2.28
N LYS A 31 16.18 14.29 2.92
CA LYS A 31 15.53 13.84 4.18
C LYS A 31 14.08 13.42 3.98
N GLY A 32 13.38 14.12 3.10
CA GLY A 32 11.96 13.93 2.82
C GLY A 32 11.65 12.55 2.28
N TYR A 33 12.49 12.05 1.37
CA TYR A 33 12.33 10.73 0.77
C TYR A 33 12.99 9.59 1.55
N GLN A 34 13.53 9.84 2.76
CA GLN A 34 14.10 8.75 3.54
C GLN A 34 12.98 7.80 4.01
N PRO A 35 12.98 6.53 3.57
CA PRO A 35 11.89 5.59 3.85
C PRO A 35 12.07 4.95 5.22
N VAL A 36 12.15 5.76 6.28
CA VAL A 36 12.48 5.30 7.64
C VAL A 36 11.45 4.28 8.12
N TYR A 37 10.17 4.58 7.98
CA TYR A 37 9.08 3.68 8.39
C TYR A 37 9.00 2.44 7.50
N SER A 38 9.04 2.60 6.17
CA SER A 38 8.98 1.46 5.24
C SER A 38 10.18 0.52 5.41
N ARG A 39 11.40 1.04 5.65
CA ARG A 39 12.57 0.19 5.97
C ARG A 39 12.39 -0.58 7.27
N PHE A 40 11.83 0.07 8.29
CA PHE A 40 11.53 -0.58 9.55
C PHE A 40 10.52 -1.71 9.34
N GLN A 41 9.40 -1.46 8.66
CA GLN A 41 8.40 -2.49 8.36
C GLN A 41 8.94 -3.61 7.49
N ALA A 42 9.75 -3.29 6.47
CA ALA A 42 10.37 -4.30 5.62
C ALA A 42 11.27 -5.24 6.44
N SER A 43 12.11 -4.67 7.30
CA SER A 43 12.98 -5.45 8.18
C SER A 43 12.19 -6.33 9.14
N LYS A 44 11.13 -5.77 9.76
CA LYS A 44 10.27 -6.47 10.71
C LYS A 44 9.57 -7.67 10.04
N GLY A 45 8.99 -7.44 8.85
CA GLY A 45 8.31 -8.45 8.05
C GLY A 45 9.26 -9.55 7.55
N ALA A 46 10.41 -9.18 7.01
CA ALA A 46 11.41 -10.14 6.54
C ALA A 46 11.94 -11.02 7.69
N SER A 47 12.25 -10.43 8.85
CA SER A 47 12.67 -11.20 10.03
C SER A 47 11.60 -12.18 10.53
N PHE A 48 10.32 -11.79 10.46
CA PHE A 48 9.22 -12.68 10.78
C PHE A 48 9.14 -13.87 9.82
N ILE A 49 9.22 -13.64 8.50
CA ILE A 49 9.22 -14.72 7.52
C ILE A 49 10.45 -15.63 7.66
N GLN A 50 11.63 -15.06 7.94
CA GLN A 50 12.84 -15.84 8.20
C GLN A 50 12.67 -16.78 9.39
N TYR A 51 12.06 -16.30 10.48
CA TYR A 51 11.73 -17.13 11.63
C TYR A 51 10.78 -18.26 11.24
N ILE A 52 9.68 -17.95 10.54
CA ILE A 52 8.73 -18.96 10.06
C ILE A 52 9.43 -20.01 9.18
N ASN A 53 10.29 -19.59 8.26
CA ASN A 53 11.02 -20.48 7.38
C ASN A 53 11.93 -21.45 8.15
N ALA A 54 12.50 -21.01 9.27
CA ALA A 54 13.36 -21.85 10.12
C ALA A 54 12.57 -22.90 10.91
N VAL A 55 11.34 -22.58 11.35
CA VAL A 55 10.52 -23.47 12.19
C VAL A 55 9.51 -24.31 11.39
N ALA A 56 9.17 -23.89 10.17
CA ALA A 56 8.21 -24.59 9.33
C ALA A 56 8.74 -25.96 8.89
N SER A 57 7.83 -26.93 8.83
CA SER A 57 8.11 -28.23 8.22
C SER A 57 8.14 -28.11 6.71
N SER A 58 8.92 -28.97 6.05
CA SER A 58 8.86 -29.07 4.59
C SER A 58 7.46 -29.52 4.17
N ALA A 59 6.82 -28.75 3.30
CA ALA A 59 5.56 -29.09 2.68
C ALA A 59 5.61 -28.68 1.21
N ASN A 60 4.79 -29.32 0.37
CA ASN A 60 4.80 -29.08 -1.07
C ASN A 60 4.56 -27.59 -1.39
N ALA A 61 5.36 -27.05 -2.31
CA ALA A 61 5.26 -25.67 -2.77
C ALA A 61 3.87 -25.35 -3.35
N THR A 62 3.15 -26.35 -3.87
CA THR A 62 1.79 -26.22 -4.42
C THR A 62 0.70 -26.45 -3.37
N THR A 63 0.85 -25.83 -2.20
CA THR A 63 -0.13 -25.96 -1.11
C THR A 63 -1.45 -25.31 -1.49
N ILE A 64 -2.55 -26.05 -1.28
CA ILE A 64 -3.93 -25.55 -1.33
C ILE A 64 -4.58 -25.92 -0.01
N LYS A 65 -4.86 -24.93 0.84
CA LYS A 65 -5.63 -25.11 2.06
C LYS A 65 -7.12 -25.03 1.69
N PRO A 66 -7.94 -26.03 2.07
CA PRO A 66 -9.37 -25.96 1.79
C PRO A 66 -9.95 -24.72 2.47
N LEU A 67 -10.93 -24.08 1.82
CA LEU A 67 -11.67 -22.98 2.44
C LEU A 67 -12.27 -23.38 3.79
N GLY A 68 -12.65 -24.65 3.99
CA GLY A 68 -13.39 -25.07 5.18
C GLY A 68 -14.72 -24.30 5.32
N ASP A 69 -15.28 -24.25 6.53
CA ASP A 69 -16.41 -23.35 6.89
C ASP A 69 -15.97 -21.87 7.02
N ARG A 70 -14.81 -21.47 6.44
CA ARG A 70 -14.32 -20.10 6.59
C ARG A 70 -15.17 -19.16 5.74
N ASN A 71 -15.88 -18.26 6.42
CA ASN A 71 -16.43 -17.05 5.80
C ASN A 71 -15.31 -16.00 5.62
N SER A 72 -14.26 -16.33 4.86
CA SER A 72 -13.19 -15.36 4.57
C SER A 72 -13.78 -14.14 3.87
N ILE A 73 -13.52 -12.96 4.43
CA ILE A 73 -14.10 -11.70 3.97
C ILE A 73 -13.26 -11.11 2.82
N LEU A 74 -11.96 -11.44 2.78
CA LEU A 74 -10.99 -10.87 1.86
C LEU A 74 -10.20 -11.98 1.16
N CYS A 75 -10.23 -12.02 -0.18
CA CYS A 75 -9.18 -12.71 -0.94
C CYS A 75 -8.02 -11.74 -1.13
N VAL A 76 -6.82 -12.11 -0.71
CA VAL A 76 -5.60 -11.33 -0.96
C VAL A 76 -4.77 -12.06 -2.01
N GLY A 77 -4.66 -11.47 -3.19
CA GLY A 77 -3.80 -11.96 -4.25
C GLY A 77 -2.48 -11.18 -4.28
N ILE A 78 -1.35 -11.89 -4.19
CA ILE A 78 -0.03 -11.31 -4.39
C ILE A 78 0.60 -11.90 -5.65
N VAL A 79 0.99 -11.03 -6.60
CA VAL A 79 1.80 -11.45 -7.76
C VAL A 79 3.28 -11.28 -7.40
N SER A 80 4.07 -12.36 -7.50
CA SER A 80 5.51 -12.29 -7.21
C SER A 80 6.37 -12.81 -8.35
N ILE A 81 7.16 -11.90 -8.90
CA ILE A 81 8.01 -12.16 -10.08
C ILE A 81 9.45 -12.23 -9.60
N ALA A 82 10.17 -13.27 -10.01
CA ALA A 82 11.60 -13.40 -9.79
C ALA A 82 12.36 -12.16 -10.33
N ARG A 83 13.09 -11.48 -9.45
CA ARG A 83 13.97 -10.37 -9.79
C ARG A 83 15.41 -10.76 -9.50
N LYS A 84 16.35 -10.21 -10.29
CA LYS A 84 17.77 -10.40 -10.06
C LYS A 84 18.18 -9.66 -8.78
N ASP A 85 18.91 -10.35 -7.92
CA ASP A 85 19.59 -9.80 -6.73
C ASP A 85 18.72 -9.32 -5.55
N VAL A 86 17.38 -9.26 -5.68
CA VAL A 86 16.50 -8.82 -4.58
C VAL A 86 15.21 -9.63 -4.52
N SER A 87 14.81 -10.03 -3.31
CA SER A 87 13.50 -10.61 -3.02
C SER A 87 12.73 -9.70 -2.08
N TYR A 88 11.60 -9.16 -2.52
CA TYR A 88 10.73 -8.27 -1.72
C TYR A 88 9.58 -9.02 -1.05
N ILE A 89 9.24 -10.22 -1.54
CA ILE A 89 8.03 -10.92 -1.17
C ILE A 89 7.98 -11.30 0.32
N GLU A 90 9.13 -11.60 0.93
CA GLU A 90 9.19 -11.94 2.36
C GLU A 90 8.82 -10.73 3.22
N ALA A 91 9.28 -9.54 2.85
CA ALA A 91 8.92 -8.31 3.53
C ALA A 91 7.43 -7.98 3.34
N THR A 92 6.92 -8.17 2.12
CA THR A 92 5.52 -7.95 1.76
C THR A 92 4.58 -8.89 2.53
N VAL A 93 4.75 -10.21 2.41
CA VAL A 93 3.94 -11.20 3.14
C VAL A 93 4.11 -11.06 4.65
N GLY A 94 5.34 -10.81 5.11
CA GLY A 94 5.62 -10.58 6.51
C GLY A 94 4.85 -9.39 7.06
N SER A 95 4.95 -8.22 6.42
CA SER A 95 4.21 -7.01 6.83
C SER A 95 2.70 -7.21 6.80
N LEU A 96 2.19 -7.99 5.84
CA LEU A 96 0.77 -8.30 5.71
C LEU A 96 0.21 -9.09 6.89
N LEU A 97 0.97 -10.07 7.38
CA LEU A 97 0.46 -11.10 8.29
C LEU A 97 0.93 -10.98 9.74
N MET A 98 2.08 -10.36 9.99
CA MET A 98 2.80 -10.52 11.25
C MET A 98 2.11 -9.94 12.49
N ASP A 99 1.23 -8.96 12.32
CA ASP A 99 0.51 -8.31 13.42
C ASP A 99 -1.00 -8.66 13.41
N LEU A 100 -1.41 -9.67 12.63
CA LEU A 100 -2.78 -10.18 12.64
C LEU A 100 -2.95 -11.19 13.78
N SER A 101 -4.04 -11.06 14.54
CA SER A 101 -4.51 -12.10 15.43
C SER A 101 -4.96 -13.33 14.63
N PRO A 102 -5.06 -14.53 15.26
CA PRO A 102 -5.52 -15.74 14.58
C PRO A 102 -6.87 -15.58 13.87
N ARG A 103 -7.82 -14.86 14.49
CA ARG A 103 -9.14 -14.57 13.90
C ARG A 103 -9.04 -13.66 12.69
N GLU A 104 -8.19 -12.64 12.76
CA GLU A 104 -7.99 -11.73 11.62
C GLU A 104 -7.26 -12.41 10.47
N ARG A 105 -6.38 -13.38 10.77
CA ARG A 105 -5.75 -14.21 9.74
C ARG A 105 -6.76 -15.14 9.06
N GLU A 106 -7.75 -15.66 9.78
CA GLU A 106 -8.83 -16.50 9.24
C GLU A 106 -9.78 -15.73 8.30
N ASP A 107 -9.94 -14.43 8.52
CA ASP A 107 -10.69 -13.53 7.63
C ASP A 107 -10.04 -13.37 6.24
N LEU A 108 -8.76 -13.73 6.09
CA LEU A 108 -7.99 -13.60 4.85
C LEU A 108 -7.80 -14.96 4.17
N TYR A 109 -8.04 -15.00 2.86
CA TYR A 109 -7.57 -16.08 2.00
C TYR A 109 -6.41 -15.58 1.13
N LEU A 110 -5.19 -15.97 1.48
CA LEU A 110 -3.98 -15.48 0.81
C LEU A 110 -3.56 -16.40 -0.36
N ILE A 111 -3.65 -15.86 -1.57
CA ILE A 111 -3.11 -16.46 -2.79
C ILE A 111 -1.77 -15.81 -3.12
N LEU A 112 -0.69 -16.59 -3.11
CA LEU A 112 0.60 -16.18 -3.66
C LEU A 112 0.73 -16.75 -5.08
N PHE A 113 0.79 -15.87 -6.07
CA PHE A 113 0.96 -16.26 -7.47
C PHE A 113 2.41 -16.08 -7.89
N ILE A 114 3.01 -17.17 -8.40
CA ILE A 114 4.32 -17.15 -9.05
C ILE A 114 4.04 -17.28 -10.56
N PRO A 115 3.99 -16.16 -11.30
CA PRO A 115 3.53 -16.11 -12.68
C PRO A 115 4.70 -16.39 -13.62
N HIS A 116 5.38 -17.52 -13.44
CA HIS A 116 6.48 -17.94 -14.30
C HIS A 116 6.15 -19.26 -14.96
N VAL A 117 6.50 -19.39 -16.25
CA VAL A 117 6.36 -20.68 -16.95
C VAL A 117 7.21 -21.76 -16.27
N ASP A 118 8.43 -21.41 -15.86
CA ASP A 118 9.23 -22.21 -14.92
C ASP A 118 9.20 -21.55 -13.53
N PRO A 119 8.43 -22.07 -12.56
CA PRO A 119 8.34 -21.44 -11.24
C PRO A 119 9.61 -21.62 -10.40
N THR A 120 10.50 -22.55 -10.75
CA THR A 120 11.71 -22.83 -9.97
C THR A 120 12.74 -21.70 -10.03
N ILE A 121 12.62 -20.80 -11.00
CA ILE A 121 13.44 -19.60 -11.09
C ILE A 121 13.15 -18.59 -9.98
N HIS A 122 11.98 -18.71 -9.33
CA HIS A 122 11.61 -17.80 -8.26
C HIS A 122 12.36 -18.16 -6.96
N PRO A 123 13.18 -17.25 -6.39
CA PRO A 123 14.06 -17.57 -5.25
C PRO A 123 13.32 -18.13 -4.03
N SER A 124 12.08 -17.69 -3.82
CA SER A 124 11.26 -18.17 -2.70
C SER A 124 10.49 -19.46 -3.00
N PHE A 125 10.46 -20.00 -4.23
CA PHE A 125 9.59 -21.12 -4.61
C PHE A 125 9.74 -22.35 -3.71
N GLU A 126 10.98 -22.69 -3.34
CA GLU A 126 11.28 -23.83 -2.47
C GLU A 126 11.31 -23.47 -0.97
N SER A 127 10.94 -22.23 -0.61
CA SER A 127 10.97 -21.78 0.78
C SER A 127 9.84 -22.41 1.59
N LYS A 128 10.18 -22.93 2.77
CA LYS A 128 9.22 -23.60 3.69
C LYS A 128 8.15 -22.65 4.21
N TRP A 129 8.46 -21.35 4.28
CA TRP A 129 7.49 -20.36 4.73
C TRP A 129 6.29 -20.21 3.79
N ILE A 130 6.44 -20.49 2.48
CA ILE A 130 5.36 -20.27 1.51
C ILE A 130 4.14 -21.10 1.89
N SER A 131 4.29 -22.40 2.06
CA SER A 131 3.20 -23.32 2.43
C SER A 131 2.68 -23.06 3.85
N ALA A 132 3.55 -22.57 4.75
CA ALA A 132 3.16 -22.18 6.10
C ALA A 132 2.24 -20.95 6.11
N MET A 133 2.58 -19.92 5.34
CA MET A 133 1.95 -18.60 5.44
C MET A 133 0.83 -18.34 4.44
N THR A 134 0.85 -19.01 3.28
CA THR A 134 -0.16 -18.84 2.23
C THR A 134 -1.28 -19.87 2.36
N ASP A 135 -2.47 -19.54 1.83
CA ASP A 135 -3.58 -20.49 1.71
C ASP A 135 -3.54 -21.21 0.36
N ARG A 136 -3.13 -20.51 -0.70
CA ARG A 136 -2.93 -21.10 -2.03
C ARG A 136 -1.65 -20.56 -2.66
N VAL A 137 -0.82 -21.45 -3.19
CA VAL A 137 0.20 -21.08 -4.16
C VAL A 137 -0.36 -21.31 -5.55
N LEU A 138 -0.53 -20.23 -6.29
CA LEU A 138 -1.03 -20.26 -7.65
C LEU A 138 0.15 -20.36 -8.62
N LEU A 139 0.01 -21.24 -9.60
CA LEU A 139 0.90 -21.42 -10.75
C LEU A 139 0.04 -21.40 -12.02
N TYR A 140 0.67 -21.24 -13.18
CA TYR A 140 -0.06 -21.37 -14.43
C TYR A 140 -0.60 -22.79 -14.62
N ASN A 141 -1.90 -22.84 -14.87
CA ASN A 141 -2.61 -24.00 -15.40
C ASN A 141 -3.40 -23.53 -16.62
N ILE A 142 -2.73 -23.55 -17.78
CA ILE A 142 -3.21 -22.99 -19.06
C ILE A 142 -2.82 -23.93 -20.22
N THR A 143 -3.33 -23.65 -21.41
CA THR A 143 -3.07 -24.48 -22.59
C THR A 143 -1.63 -24.36 -23.08
N ALA A 144 -1.15 -25.35 -23.85
CA ALA A 144 0.21 -25.34 -24.40
C ALA A 144 0.47 -24.10 -25.28
N ALA A 145 -0.52 -23.66 -26.07
CA ALA A 145 -0.39 -22.47 -26.90
C ALA A 145 -0.23 -21.18 -26.07
N GLU A 146 -0.93 -21.07 -24.94
CA GLU A 146 -0.77 -19.94 -24.01
C GLU A 146 0.57 -19.99 -23.29
N ILE A 147 1.08 -21.18 -22.95
CA ILE A 147 2.43 -21.34 -22.37
C ILE A 147 3.50 -20.80 -23.33
N ASP A 148 3.41 -21.13 -24.62
CA ASP A 148 4.40 -20.67 -25.60
C ASP A 148 4.35 -19.14 -25.75
N HIS A 149 3.15 -18.55 -25.78
CA HIS A 149 2.99 -17.09 -25.76
C HIS A 149 3.59 -16.45 -24.50
N LEU A 150 3.36 -17.04 -23.33
CA LEU A 150 3.96 -16.54 -22.09
C LEU A 150 5.48 -16.63 -22.07
N ARG A 151 6.06 -17.69 -22.65
CA ARG A 151 7.52 -17.78 -22.81
C ARG A 151 8.06 -16.65 -23.68
N GLU A 152 7.37 -16.31 -24.77
CA GLU A 152 7.73 -15.17 -25.61
C GLU A 152 7.67 -13.85 -24.83
N LEU A 153 6.67 -13.68 -23.97
CA LEU A 153 6.53 -12.51 -23.12
C LEU A 153 7.56 -12.43 -21.98
N GLU A 154 8.06 -13.56 -21.49
CA GLU A 154 9.11 -13.65 -20.45
C GLU A 154 10.54 -13.45 -21.01
N ASN A 155 10.74 -13.72 -22.30
CA ASN A 155 12.04 -13.57 -22.97
C ASN A 155 12.51 -12.11 -23.06
N GLU A 156 13.81 -11.92 -23.31
CA GLU A 156 14.38 -10.60 -23.55
C GLU A 156 13.67 -9.88 -24.71
N GLY A 157 13.17 -8.67 -24.45
CA GLY A 157 12.39 -7.89 -25.42
C GLY A 157 10.88 -8.20 -25.42
N GLY A 158 10.42 -9.12 -24.59
CA GLY A 158 9.01 -9.42 -24.36
C GLY A 158 8.23 -8.24 -23.77
N SER A 159 6.90 -8.25 -23.96
CA SER A 159 6.02 -7.18 -23.50
C SER A 159 5.66 -7.34 -22.02
N PHE A 160 6.43 -6.70 -21.14
CA PHE A 160 6.15 -6.66 -19.70
C PHE A 160 4.73 -6.18 -19.37
N ARG A 161 4.19 -5.24 -20.17
CA ARG A 161 2.85 -4.70 -19.97
C ARG A 161 1.77 -5.73 -20.26
N GLU A 162 1.91 -6.48 -21.34
CA GLU A 162 0.96 -7.53 -21.69
C GLU A 162 1.00 -8.67 -20.69
N LYS A 163 2.21 -9.10 -20.33
CA LYS A 163 2.42 -10.12 -19.30
C LYS A 163 1.80 -9.72 -17.97
N GLY A 164 2.06 -8.50 -17.49
CA GLY A 164 1.51 -8.01 -16.23
C GLY A 164 -0.03 -7.95 -16.24
N LEU A 165 -0.66 -7.57 -17.36
CA LEU A 165 -2.12 -7.62 -17.49
C LEU A 165 -2.65 -9.05 -17.47
N PHE A 166 -1.99 -9.98 -18.15
CA PHE A 166 -2.35 -11.40 -18.10
C PHE A 166 -2.27 -11.93 -16.67
N ASP A 167 -1.18 -11.63 -15.96
CA ASP A 167 -0.93 -12.09 -14.60
C ASP A 167 -1.98 -11.56 -13.63
N TYR A 168 -2.28 -10.26 -13.74
CA TYR A 168 -3.30 -9.60 -12.94
C TYR A 168 -4.67 -10.25 -13.14
N VAL A 169 -5.07 -10.48 -14.39
CA VAL A 169 -6.36 -11.10 -14.73
C VAL A 169 -6.40 -12.55 -14.23
N TYR A 170 -5.32 -13.30 -14.38
CA TYR A 170 -5.23 -14.70 -13.95
C TYR A 170 -5.41 -14.83 -12.44
N LEU A 171 -4.71 -14.01 -11.66
CA LEU A 171 -4.84 -13.98 -10.21
C LEU A 171 -6.20 -13.44 -9.75
N LEU A 172 -6.74 -12.41 -10.42
CA LEU A 172 -8.05 -11.88 -10.08
C LEU A 172 -9.15 -12.93 -10.24
N LYS A 173 -9.10 -13.73 -11.31
CA LYS A 173 -10.00 -14.87 -11.51
C LYS A 173 -9.84 -15.91 -10.41
N ALA A 174 -8.61 -16.25 -10.03
CA ALA A 174 -8.34 -17.18 -8.95
C ALA A 174 -8.89 -16.68 -7.60
N CYS A 175 -8.86 -15.37 -7.35
CA CYS A 175 -9.51 -14.78 -6.17
C CYS A 175 -11.04 -14.78 -6.27
N GLN A 176 -11.59 -14.53 -7.46
CA GLN A 176 -13.04 -14.59 -7.69
C GLN A 176 -13.61 -15.99 -7.41
N GLU A 177 -12.88 -17.05 -7.76
CA GLU A 177 -13.25 -18.45 -7.47
C GLU A 177 -13.39 -18.74 -5.97
N ILE A 178 -12.71 -17.98 -5.11
CA ILE A 178 -12.81 -18.12 -3.65
C ILE A 178 -14.20 -17.69 -3.14
N GLY A 179 -14.89 -16.78 -3.84
CA GLY A 179 -16.20 -16.29 -3.43
C GLY A 179 -16.17 -15.34 -2.23
N ALA A 180 -14.98 -14.81 -1.87
CA ALA A 180 -14.87 -13.78 -0.84
C ALA A 180 -15.58 -12.48 -1.31
N PRO A 181 -16.26 -11.74 -0.42
CA PRO A 181 -16.96 -10.50 -0.78
C PRO A 181 -16.05 -9.41 -1.39
N HIS A 182 -14.76 -9.41 -1.03
CA HIS A 182 -13.80 -8.44 -1.56
C HIS A 182 -12.47 -9.09 -1.93
N THR A 183 -11.81 -8.52 -2.94
CA THR A 183 -10.47 -8.91 -3.39
C THR A 183 -9.50 -7.76 -3.22
N ILE A 184 -8.31 -8.05 -2.68
CA ILE A 184 -7.18 -7.14 -2.58
C ILE A 184 -6.07 -7.70 -3.47
N MET A 185 -5.64 -6.89 -4.44
CA MET A 185 -4.51 -7.21 -5.33
C MET A 185 -3.28 -6.44 -4.84
N VAL A 186 -2.18 -7.15 -4.62
CA VAL A 186 -0.94 -6.59 -4.04
C VAL A 186 0.25 -7.02 -4.91
N GLU A 187 1.18 -6.10 -5.16
CA GLU A 187 2.47 -6.42 -5.80
C GLU A 187 3.47 -6.92 -4.75
N ASP A 188 4.45 -7.70 -5.17
CA ASP A 188 5.44 -8.30 -4.25
C ASP A 188 6.40 -7.31 -3.58
N ASP A 189 6.39 -6.04 -3.97
CA ASP A 189 7.18 -4.95 -3.39
C ASP A 189 6.33 -3.88 -2.66
N VAL A 190 5.09 -4.22 -2.29
CA VAL A 190 4.22 -3.38 -1.48
C VAL A 190 4.30 -3.75 0.00
N LEU A 191 4.54 -2.76 0.85
CA LEU A 191 4.49 -2.92 2.31
C LEU A 191 3.20 -2.33 2.86
N VAL A 192 2.58 -3.03 3.80
CA VAL A 192 1.44 -2.51 4.54
C VAL A 192 1.88 -1.84 5.84
N MET A 193 1.12 -0.83 6.25
CA MET A 193 1.33 -0.14 7.51
C MET A 193 0.71 -0.92 8.69
N ASP A 194 1.15 -0.60 9.89
CA ASP A 194 0.55 -1.16 11.11
C ASP A 194 -0.96 -0.83 11.17
N GLY A 195 -1.75 -1.85 11.51
CA GLY A 195 -3.20 -1.75 11.58
C GLY A 195 -3.90 -1.62 10.22
N TRP A 196 -3.24 -1.98 9.11
CA TRP A 196 -3.83 -1.95 7.76
C TRP A 196 -5.17 -2.68 7.72
N TYR A 197 -5.29 -3.85 8.35
CA TYR A 197 -6.48 -4.70 8.30
C TYR A 197 -7.72 -3.95 8.81
N HIS A 198 -7.61 -3.30 9.99
CA HIS A 198 -8.71 -2.52 10.55
C HIS A 198 -9.04 -1.29 9.71
N ARG A 199 -8.02 -0.61 9.18
CA ARG A 199 -8.21 0.55 8.29
C ARG A 199 -8.93 0.14 7.01
N THR A 200 -8.56 -0.99 6.42
CA THR A 200 -9.21 -1.54 5.23
C THR A 200 -10.65 -1.91 5.51
N LYS A 201 -10.94 -2.63 6.61
CA LYS A 201 -12.33 -2.94 6.99
C LYS A 201 -13.17 -1.68 7.20
N GLN A 202 -12.64 -0.69 7.89
CA GLN A 202 -13.32 0.59 8.07
C GLN A 202 -13.57 1.29 6.73
N ALA A 203 -12.59 1.28 5.82
CA ALA A 203 -12.73 1.88 4.50
C ALA A 203 -13.80 1.18 3.64
N LEU A 204 -13.96 -0.15 3.76
CA LEU A 204 -15.05 -0.88 3.11
C LEU A 204 -16.43 -0.45 3.64
N VAL A 205 -16.58 -0.35 4.96
CA VAL A 205 -17.81 0.16 5.59
C VAL A 205 -18.13 1.59 5.13
N ASP A 206 -17.11 2.44 5.08
CA ASP A 206 -17.26 3.82 4.62
C ASP A 206 -17.63 3.89 3.13
N ALA A 207 -17.05 3.01 2.30
CA ALA A 207 -17.37 2.89 0.88
C ALA A 207 -18.81 2.41 0.65
N ASP A 208 -19.30 1.44 1.41
CA ASP A 208 -20.70 0.98 1.34
C ASP A 208 -21.67 2.10 1.72
N ARG A 209 -21.35 2.83 2.80
CA ARG A 209 -22.15 3.99 3.23
C ARG A 209 -22.17 5.08 2.15
N GLN A 210 -21.02 5.41 1.58
CA GLN A 210 -20.93 6.45 0.55
C GLN A 210 -21.65 6.04 -0.74
N THR A 211 -21.50 4.80 -1.16
CA THR A 211 -22.22 4.20 -2.29
C THR A 211 -23.73 4.33 -2.10
N SER A 212 -24.22 3.97 -0.90
CA SER A 212 -25.63 4.09 -0.54
C SER A 212 -26.12 5.55 -0.54
N TRP A 213 -25.32 6.48 0.00
CA TRP A 213 -25.62 7.92 0.00
C TRP A 213 -25.73 8.51 -1.41
N LEU A 214 -24.96 7.99 -2.36
CA LEU A 214 -25.02 8.38 -3.77
C LEU A 214 -26.17 7.71 -4.53
N GLY A 215 -26.98 6.88 -3.86
CA GLY A 215 -28.08 6.13 -4.49
C GLY A 215 -27.62 4.98 -5.38
N ALA A 216 -26.36 4.57 -5.27
CA ALA A 216 -25.82 3.39 -5.95
C ALA A 216 -25.92 2.16 -5.04
N SER A 217 -25.97 0.96 -5.64
CA SER A 217 -26.01 -0.30 -4.90
C SER A 217 -24.66 -1.00 -4.81
N GLN A 218 -23.69 -0.61 -5.65
CA GLN A 218 -22.39 -1.27 -5.79
C GLN A 218 -21.30 -0.27 -6.21
N TYR A 219 -20.05 -0.59 -5.86
CA TYR A 219 -18.86 0.06 -6.39
C TYR A 219 -17.90 -0.99 -6.94
N LEU A 220 -17.11 -0.63 -7.95
CA LEU A 220 -16.18 -1.55 -8.62
C LEU A 220 -14.79 -1.56 -7.97
N TYR A 221 -14.34 -0.41 -7.49
CA TYR A 221 -12.95 -0.21 -7.09
C TYR A 221 -12.84 0.80 -5.95
N LEU A 222 -12.01 0.46 -4.96
CA LEU A 222 -11.65 1.33 -3.85
C LEU A 222 -10.15 1.61 -3.90
N ARG A 223 -9.78 2.89 -3.98
CA ARG A 223 -8.40 3.34 -3.85
C ARG A 223 -8.08 3.61 -2.38
N VAL A 224 -7.08 2.91 -1.84
CA VAL A 224 -6.71 3.00 -0.42
C VAL A 224 -5.49 3.91 -0.15
N PHE A 225 -4.76 4.35 -1.19
CA PHE A 225 -3.68 5.33 -1.06
C PHE A 225 -3.55 6.21 -2.31
N TYR A 226 -3.00 7.41 -2.11
CA TYR A 226 -2.60 8.31 -3.19
C TYR A 226 -1.10 8.19 -3.43
N ILE A 227 -0.69 8.09 -4.69
CA ILE A 227 0.71 8.32 -5.07
C ILE A 227 1.05 9.80 -4.88
N GLN A 228 2.33 10.11 -4.71
CA GLN A 228 2.80 11.48 -4.44
C GLN A 228 2.30 12.53 -5.44
N GLY A 229 2.17 12.18 -6.73
CA GLY A 229 1.63 13.07 -7.76
C GLY A 229 0.12 13.35 -7.65
N LEU A 230 -0.60 12.61 -6.82
CA LEU A 230 -2.04 12.76 -6.56
C LEU A 230 -2.33 13.25 -5.13
N LEU A 231 -1.29 13.60 -4.35
CA LEU A 231 -1.42 14.23 -3.04
C LEU A 231 -1.68 15.74 -3.23
N GLY A 232 -2.95 16.14 -3.17
CA GLY A 232 -3.41 17.53 -3.30
C GLY A 232 -3.89 17.89 -4.71
N TRP A 233 -4.56 19.05 -4.84
CA TRP A 233 -5.11 19.63 -6.07
C TRP A 233 -5.62 18.62 -7.11
N ASN A 234 -6.34 17.60 -6.64
CA ASN A 234 -7.03 16.66 -7.52
C ASN A 234 -8.32 17.32 -8.03
N SER A 235 -8.84 16.84 -9.16
CA SER A 235 -10.08 17.36 -9.75
C SER A 235 -11.28 17.30 -8.81
N GLU A 236 -11.25 16.39 -7.85
CA GLU A 236 -12.33 16.09 -6.92
C GLU A 236 -12.39 17.11 -5.76
N GLU A 237 -11.25 17.57 -5.23
CA GLU A 237 -11.21 18.37 -3.99
C GLU A 237 -10.52 19.74 -4.15
N TRP A 238 -10.12 20.14 -5.37
CA TRP A 238 -9.38 21.39 -5.61
C TRP A 238 -10.05 22.64 -5.03
N PHE A 239 -11.38 22.71 -5.07
CA PHE A 239 -12.12 23.87 -4.58
C PHE A 239 -12.05 24.01 -3.06
N ILE A 240 -12.08 22.88 -2.34
CA ILE A 240 -11.90 22.86 -0.88
C ILE A 240 -10.49 23.34 -0.53
N TYR A 241 -9.46 22.82 -1.22
CA TYR A 241 -8.08 23.28 -1.02
C TYR A 241 -7.91 24.78 -1.29
N LEU A 242 -8.55 25.31 -2.33
CA LEU A 242 -8.55 26.74 -2.65
C LEU A 242 -9.18 27.55 -1.52
N LEU A 243 -10.39 27.19 -1.07
CA LEU A 243 -11.08 27.89 0.02
C LEU A 243 -10.28 27.88 1.32
N CYS A 244 -9.74 26.72 1.71
CA CYS A 244 -8.88 26.61 2.88
C CYS A 244 -7.61 27.48 2.75
N SER A 245 -6.98 27.50 1.57
CA SER A 245 -5.79 28.33 1.31
C SER A 245 -6.11 29.82 1.44
N VAL A 246 -7.21 30.28 0.85
CA VAL A 246 -7.67 31.68 0.96
C VAL A 246 -7.97 32.04 2.41
N ALA A 247 -8.66 31.15 3.15
CA ALA A 247 -8.98 31.37 4.55
C ALA A 247 -7.72 31.52 5.42
N VAL A 248 -6.71 30.67 5.21
CA VAL A 248 -5.43 30.76 5.93
C VAL A 248 -4.70 32.06 5.59
N VAL A 249 -4.64 32.45 4.31
CA VAL A 249 -4.00 33.71 3.89
C VAL A 249 -4.72 34.92 4.51
N ALA A 250 -6.05 34.93 4.49
CA ALA A 250 -6.85 36.00 5.09
C ALA A 250 -6.64 36.10 6.61
N ALA A 251 -6.57 34.96 7.31
CA ALA A 251 -6.29 34.93 8.75
C ALA A 251 -4.89 35.48 9.07
N ILE A 252 -3.86 35.05 8.32
CA ILE A 252 -2.49 35.57 8.48
C ILE A 252 -2.46 37.07 8.22
N TRP A 253 -3.08 37.53 7.14
CA TRP A 253 -3.13 38.95 6.81
C TRP A 253 -3.84 39.77 7.90
N GLY A 254 -4.98 39.30 8.41
CA GLY A 254 -5.71 39.94 9.50
C GLY A 254 -4.88 40.04 10.79
N THR A 255 -4.16 38.98 11.17
CA THR A 255 -3.27 39.02 12.34
C THR A 255 -2.11 40.02 12.16
N LEU A 256 -1.53 40.11 10.97
CA LEU A 256 -0.45 41.07 10.68
C LEU A 256 -0.94 42.52 10.71
N VAL A 257 -2.13 42.80 10.15
CA VAL A 257 -2.72 44.15 10.17
C VAL A 257 -3.07 44.58 11.59
N THR A 258 -3.70 43.70 12.39
CA THR A 258 -4.08 44.01 13.77
C THR A 258 -2.87 44.22 14.67
N THR A 259 -1.84 43.38 14.57
CA THR A 259 -0.59 43.53 15.33
C THR A 259 0.21 44.76 14.92
N ARG A 260 0.22 45.12 13.62
CA ARG A 260 0.83 46.36 13.15
C ARG A 260 0.10 47.59 13.69
N ARG A 261 -1.25 47.58 13.68
CA ARG A 261 -2.05 48.68 14.23
C ARG A 261 -1.81 48.85 15.74
N SER A 262 -1.80 47.78 16.52
CA SER A 262 -1.53 47.87 17.96
C SER A 262 -0.10 48.31 18.28
N SER A 263 0.89 47.91 17.48
CA SER A 263 2.28 48.39 17.63
C SER A 263 2.47 49.86 17.28
N ILE A 264 1.68 50.42 16.36
CA ILE A 264 1.73 51.84 16.01
C ILE A 264 1.06 52.67 17.11
N LEU A 265 -0.09 52.22 17.62
CA LEU A 265 -0.81 52.88 18.72
C LEU A 265 -0.01 52.87 20.03
N GLY A 266 0.71 51.78 20.34
CA GLY A 266 1.56 51.69 21.53
C GLY A 266 2.87 52.48 21.48
N LYS A 267 3.25 53.06 20.33
CA LYS A 267 4.38 53.99 20.20
C LYS A 267 3.98 55.47 20.27
N ALA A 268 2.67 55.75 20.25
CA ALA A 268 2.11 57.10 20.29
C ALA A 268 1.65 57.53 21.71
N SER A 269 1.96 56.72 22.72
CA SER A 269 1.83 57.01 24.15
C SER A 269 3.20 56.97 24.81
#